data_AF-A0A353STU6-F1
#
_entry.id   AF-A0A353STU6-F1
#
_cell.length_a   1.000
_cell.length_b   1.000
_cell.length_c   1.000
_cell.angle_alpha   90.00
_cell.angle_beta   90.00
_cell.angle_gamma   90.00
#
_symmetry.space_group_name_H-M   'P 1'
#
loop_
_entity.id
_entity.type
_entity.pdbx_description
1 polymer ?
#
loop_
_entity_poly.entity_id
_entity_poly.type
_entity_poly.pdbx_seq_one_letter_code
_entity_poly.pdbx_strand_id
1 'polypeptide(L)'
;MTSRNAASVLPKAPVDLMAVVVGGSQVILAWSECGAGGLGFRIERAEGTGSAGLFSEIGEVGPHVSAFRDGSVKPSTTYSYRVHAWNATGDSSPSNVVAVTTPQDGTGLPSGKE
;
A
#
# COMPACT_ATOMS: atom_id res chain seq x y z
N MET A 1 7.38 -15.39 -39.83
CA MET A 1 7.40 -15.43 -38.35
C MET A 1 6.68 -14.18 -37.88
N THR A 2 5.45 -14.31 -37.40
CA THR A 2 4.65 -13.16 -36.94
C THR A 2 5.21 -12.68 -35.61
N SER A 3 6.11 -11.69 -35.66
CA SER A 3 6.53 -10.98 -34.47
C SER A 3 5.31 -10.25 -33.91
N ARG A 4 4.79 -10.68 -32.75
CA ARG A 4 3.89 -9.84 -31.98
C ARG A 4 4.72 -8.65 -31.55
N ASN A 5 4.54 -7.53 -32.24
CA ASN A 5 4.94 -6.23 -31.75
C ASN A 5 4.13 -5.97 -30.48
N ALA A 6 4.62 -6.45 -29.34
CA ALA A 6 4.04 -6.13 -28.04
C ALA A 6 4.35 -4.66 -27.81
N ALA A 7 3.39 -3.79 -28.10
CA ALA A 7 3.44 -2.42 -27.62
C ALA A 7 3.73 -2.49 -26.12
N SER A 8 4.85 -1.89 -25.71
CA SER A 8 5.28 -1.80 -24.33
C SER A 8 4.23 -0.99 -23.56
N VAL A 9 3.30 -1.70 -22.92
CA VAL A 9 2.15 -1.10 -22.24
C VAL A 9 2.39 -1.17 -20.73
N LEU A 10 2.16 -0.04 -20.07
CA LEU A 10 2.17 0.02 -18.62
C LEU A 10 1.11 -0.96 -18.06
N PRO A 11 1.34 -1.55 -16.88
CA PRO A 11 0.33 -2.34 -16.21
C PRO A 11 -0.92 -1.50 -15.92
N LYS A 12 -2.05 -2.17 -15.77
CA LYS A 12 -3.26 -1.52 -15.28
C LYS A 12 -3.17 -1.36 -13.76
N ALA A 13 -3.63 -0.20 -13.27
CA ALA A 13 -3.60 0.14 -11.86
C ALA A 13 -4.40 -0.85 -11.00
N PRO A 14 -3.91 -1.20 -9.80
CA PRO A 14 -4.72 -1.88 -8.80
C PRO A 14 -5.94 -1.05 -8.41
N VAL A 15 -7.01 -1.72 -7.99
CA VAL A 15 -8.26 -1.08 -7.55
C VAL A 15 -8.67 -1.59 -6.18
N ASP A 16 -9.68 -0.94 -5.59
CA ASP A 16 -10.29 -1.34 -4.32
C ASP A 16 -9.27 -1.51 -3.19
N LEU A 17 -8.26 -0.63 -3.12
CA LEU A 17 -7.29 -0.65 -2.04
C LEU A 17 -8.02 -0.35 -0.72
N MET A 18 -7.84 -1.24 0.24
CA MET A 18 -8.31 -1.14 1.61
C MET A 18 -7.15 -1.31 2.59
N ALA A 19 -7.30 -0.72 3.78
CA ALA A 19 -6.33 -0.82 4.87
C ALA A 19 -7.05 -1.17 6.18
N VAL A 20 -6.51 -2.14 6.91
CA VAL A 20 -7.00 -2.61 8.21
C VAL A 20 -5.91 -2.39 9.24
N VAL A 21 -6.23 -1.64 10.30
CA VAL A 21 -5.32 -1.40 11.41
C VAL A 21 -5.36 -2.58 12.39
N VAL A 22 -4.20 -3.09 12.78
CA VAL A 22 -4.03 -4.19 13.72
C VAL A 22 -3.18 -3.70 14.90
N GLY A 23 -3.81 -2.96 15.82
CA GLY A 23 -3.10 -2.30 16.93
C GLY A 23 -2.26 -1.09 16.48
N GLY A 24 -1.45 -0.54 17.39
CA GLY A 24 -0.68 0.69 17.14
C GLY A 24 0.52 0.53 16.21
N SER A 25 0.93 -0.71 15.93
CA SER A 25 2.20 -1.04 15.26
C SER A 25 2.04 -1.86 13.98
N GLN A 26 0.81 -2.05 13.49
CA GLN A 26 0.59 -2.79 12.24
C GLN A 26 -0.61 -2.28 11.43
N VAL A 27 -0.43 -2.23 10.11
CA VAL A 27 -1.50 -2.08 9.12
C VAL A 27 -1.39 -3.21 8.10
N ILE A 28 -2.53 -3.79 7.73
CA ILE A 28 -2.64 -4.77 6.64
C ILE A 28 -3.35 -4.08 5.46
N LEU A 29 -2.73 -4.13 4.30
CA LEU A 29 -3.28 -3.62 3.04
C LEU A 29 -3.78 -4.78 2.20
N ALA A 30 -4.88 -4.58 1.49
CA ALA A 30 -5.40 -5.50 0.49
C ALA A 30 -5.95 -4.72 -0.70
N TRP A 31 -5.79 -5.26 -1.92
CA TRP A 31 -6.26 -4.64 -3.16
C TRP A 31 -6.71 -5.69 -4.17
N SER A 32 -7.31 -5.25 -5.28
CA SER A 32 -7.67 -6.10 -6.41
C SER A 32 -6.73 -5.85 -7.59
N GLU A 33 -6.15 -6.92 -8.15
CA GLU A 33 -5.43 -6.86 -9.43
C GLU A 33 -6.43 -6.60 -10.57
N CYS A 34 -6.07 -5.70 -11.48
CA CYS A 34 -6.92 -5.33 -12.59
C CYS A 34 -6.30 -5.77 -13.93
N GLY A 35 -6.21 -7.07 -14.19
CA GLY A 35 -5.75 -7.61 -15.46
C GLY A 35 -4.25 -7.93 -15.51
N ALA A 36 -3.83 -8.57 -16.60
CA ALA A 36 -2.47 -9.10 -16.77
C ALA A 36 -1.46 -8.04 -17.22
N GLY A 37 -0.18 -8.28 -16.92
CA GLY A 37 0.94 -7.49 -17.45
C GLY A 37 1.81 -6.82 -16.39
N GLY A 38 1.45 -6.90 -15.11
CA GLY A 38 2.32 -6.54 -13.99
C GLY A 38 3.27 -7.68 -13.62
N LEU A 39 4.50 -7.34 -13.27
CA LEU A 39 5.48 -8.23 -12.63
C LEU A 39 5.39 -8.17 -11.10
N GLY A 40 4.71 -7.16 -10.55
CA GLY A 40 4.48 -7.04 -9.12
C GLY A 40 3.76 -5.74 -8.76
N PHE A 41 3.73 -5.45 -7.48
CA PHE A 41 3.10 -4.26 -6.93
C PHE A 41 4.04 -3.53 -5.98
N ARG A 42 4.14 -2.21 -6.14
CA ARG A 42 4.83 -1.30 -5.23
C ARG A 42 3.84 -0.67 -4.29
N ILE A 43 4.15 -0.72 -3.00
CA ILE A 43 3.34 -0.16 -1.94
C ILE A 43 4.01 1.12 -1.49
N GLU A 44 3.26 2.21 -1.54
CA GLU A 44 3.73 3.50 -1.07
C GLU A 44 2.89 4.02 0.09
N ARG A 45 3.55 4.74 0.98
CA ARG A 45 2.95 5.35 2.16
C ARG A 45 3.40 6.78 2.32
N ALA A 46 2.51 7.62 2.84
CA ALA A 46 2.82 8.94 3.36
C ALA A 46 2.22 9.11 4.76
N GLU A 47 2.81 9.96 5.60
CA GLU A 47 2.19 10.41 6.85
C GLU A 47 1.15 11.50 6.55
N GLY A 48 0.05 11.50 7.32
CA GLY A 48 -1.08 12.42 7.13
C GLY A 48 -2.13 11.95 6.12
N THR A 49 -3.15 12.79 5.90
CA THR A 49 -4.25 12.53 4.96
C THR A 49 -3.99 13.20 3.62
N GLY A 50 -4.08 12.45 2.51
CA GLY A 50 -4.10 13.03 1.16
C GLY A 50 -2.77 13.68 0.75
N SER A 51 -1.66 13.23 1.32
CA SER A 51 -0.31 13.80 1.19
C SER A 51 0.29 13.64 -0.22
N ALA A 52 -0.24 14.38 -1.19
CA ALA A 52 0.22 14.38 -2.58
C ALA A 52 1.71 14.74 -2.67
N GLY A 53 2.50 13.86 -3.31
CA GLY A 53 3.94 14.06 -3.52
C GLY A 53 4.84 13.67 -2.33
N LEU A 54 4.29 13.24 -1.19
CA LEU A 54 5.06 12.77 -0.02
C LEU A 54 5.11 11.24 0.10
N PHE A 55 4.47 10.54 -0.82
CA PHE A 55 4.49 9.08 -0.85
C PHE A 55 5.91 8.57 -1.08
N SER A 56 6.31 7.61 -0.25
CA SER A 56 7.56 6.88 -0.38
C SER A 56 7.26 5.39 -0.43
N GLU A 57 8.01 4.66 -1.25
CA GLU A 57 7.92 3.20 -1.29
C GLU A 57 8.31 2.60 0.06
N ILE A 58 7.48 1.68 0.55
CA ILE A 58 7.71 0.94 1.79
C ILE A 58 7.88 -0.57 1.55
N GLY A 59 7.65 -1.02 0.33
CA GLY A 59 7.89 -2.40 -0.07
C GLY A 59 7.29 -2.75 -1.43
N GLU A 60 7.64 -3.94 -1.88
CA GLU A 60 7.19 -4.51 -3.14
C GLU A 60 6.78 -5.98 -2.92
N VAL A 61 5.79 -6.44 -3.69
CA VAL A 61 5.38 -7.84 -3.72
C VAL A 61 5.34 -8.35 -5.16
N GLY A 62 5.50 -9.66 -5.33
CA GLY A 62 5.48 -10.31 -6.65
C GLY A 62 4.11 -10.30 -7.34
N PRO A 63 4.03 -10.89 -8.54
CA PRO A 63 2.79 -10.94 -9.30
C PRO A 63 1.76 -11.80 -8.57
N HIS A 64 0.47 -11.51 -8.76
CA HIS A 64 -0.67 -12.20 -8.13
C HIS A 64 -0.72 -12.15 -6.59
N VAL A 65 0.15 -11.36 -5.95
CA VAL A 65 0.05 -11.03 -4.53
C VAL A 65 -0.79 -9.77 -4.39
N SER A 66 -1.84 -9.84 -3.57
CA SER A 66 -2.84 -8.78 -3.43
C SER A 66 -2.99 -8.25 -2.00
N ALA A 67 -1.95 -8.44 -1.18
CA ALA A 67 -1.90 -7.98 0.21
C ALA A 67 -0.47 -7.64 0.66
N PHE A 68 -0.36 -6.73 1.61
CA PHE A 68 0.91 -6.31 2.21
C PHE A 68 0.75 -6.02 3.70
N ARG A 69 1.78 -6.36 4.50
CA ARG A 69 1.81 -6.08 5.94
C ARG A 69 2.82 -4.97 6.21
N ASP A 70 2.34 -3.80 6.61
CA ASP A 70 3.19 -2.73 7.12
C ASP A 70 3.32 -2.81 8.65
N GLY A 71 4.46 -3.32 9.10
CA GLY A 71 4.82 -3.39 10.53
C GLY A 71 5.73 -2.23 10.99
N SER A 72 5.92 -1.21 10.16
CA SER A 72 6.79 -0.06 10.45
C SER A 72 6.03 1.18 10.94
N VAL A 73 4.71 1.07 11.07
CA VAL A 73 3.83 2.15 11.53
C VAL A 73 4.04 2.43 13.01
N LYS A 74 3.84 3.69 13.40
CA LYS A 74 3.89 4.13 14.79
C LYS A 74 2.47 4.31 15.33
N PRO A 75 2.26 4.15 16.65
CA PRO A 75 0.97 4.43 17.28
C PRO A 75 0.53 5.88 17.10
N SER A 76 -0.78 6.13 17.22
CA SER A 76 -1.38 7.48 17.15
C SER A 76 -0.96 8.29 15.92
N THR A 77 -0.72 7.62 14.79
CA THR A 77 -0.21 8.25 13.57
C THR A 77 -1.14 7.95 12.40
N THR A 78 -1.47 8.97 11.63
CA THR A 78 -2.26 8.82 10.41
C THR A 78 -1.35 8.54 9.22
N TYR A 79 -1.67 7.52 8.44
CA TYR A 79 -0.97 7.15 7.23
C TYR A 79 -1.93 7.08 6.05
N SER A 80 -1.49 7.58 4.90
CA SER A 80 -2.13 7.37 3.60
C SER A 80 -1.35 6.34 2.80
N TYR A 81 -2.04 5.41 2.15
CA TYR A 81 -1.47 4.35 1.32
C TYR A 81 -1.99 4.42 -0.11
N ARG A 82 -1.13 4.04 -1.05
CA ARG A 82 -1.50 3.75 -2.45
C ARG A 82 -0.63 2.61 -2.97
N VAL A 83 -1.12 1.91 -3.99
CA VAL A 83 -0.42 0.79 -4.62
C VAL A 83 -0.36 1.01 -6.12
N HIS A 84 0.81 0.72 -6.71
CA HIS A 84 1.05 0.72 -8.15
C HIS A 84 1.35 -0.70 -8.60
N ALA A 85 0.89 -1.09 -9.79
CA ALA A 85 1.41 -2.27 -10.47
C ALA A 85 2.61 -1.84 -11.33
N TRP A 86 3.64 -2.66 -11.42
CA TRP A 86 4.85 -2.33 -12.20
C TRP A 86 5.25 -3.48 -13.12
N ASN A 87 5.93 -3.15 -14.22
CA ASN A 87 6.61 -4.11 -15.09
C ASN A 87 7.89 -3.47 -15.67
N ALA A 88 8.53 -4.13 -16.64
CA ALA A 88 9.75 -3.62 -17.28
C ALA A 88 9.55 -2.30 -18.05
N THR A 89 8.31 -1.96 -18.42
CA THR A 89 7.96 -0.68 -19.06
C THR A 89 7.86 0.46 -18.04
N GLY A 90 7.44 0.16 -16.81
CA GLY A 90 7.31 1.13 -15.72
C GLY A 90 6.09 0.86 -14.83
N ASP A 91 5.72 1.88 -14.07
CA ASP A 91 4.61 1.86 -13.12
C ASP A 91 3.28 2.28 -13.74
N SER A 92 2.20 1.64 -13.30
CA SER A 92 0.84 2.10 -13.55
C SER A 92 0.56 3.43 -12.83
N SER A 93 -0.57 4.05 -13.17
CA SER A 93 -1.21 4.99 -12.24
C SER A 93 -1.45 4.34 -10.87
N PRO A 94 -1.51 5.11 -9.76
CA PRO A 94 -1.82 4.56 -8.44
C PRO A 94 -3.26 4.04 -8.39
N SER A 95 -3.52 3.15 -7.43
CA SER A 95 -4.85 2.85 -6.92
C SER A 95 -5.55 4.09 -6.31
N ASN A 96 -6.75 3.90 -5.77
CA ASN A 96 -7.30 4.86 -4.80
C ASN A 96 -6.35 5.02 -3.61
N VAL A 97 -6.39 6.19 -2.97
CA VAL A 97 -5.69 6.44 -1.71
C VAL A 97 -6.60 6.07 -0.55
N VAL A 98 -6.08 5.32 0.42
CA VAL A 98 -6.77 5.03 1.69
C VAL A 98 -5.98 5.61 2.85
N ALA A 99 -6.66 6.28 3.78
CA ALA A 99 -6.06 6.83 5.00
C ALA A 99 -6.57 6.08 6.23
N VAL A 100 -5.67 5.76 7.16
CA VAL A 100 -5.97 5.11 8.44
C VAL A 100 -5.16 5.75 9.57
N THR A 101 -5.72 5.74 10.78
CA THR A 101 -5.02 6.19 11.99
C THR A 101 -4.79 5.00 12.91
N THR A 102 -3.55 4.77 13.29
CA THR A 102 -3.20 3.74 14.27
C THR A 102 -3.64 4.18 15.68
N PRO A 103 -4.17 3.28 16.52
CA PRO A 103 -4.44 3.59 17.92
C PRO A 103 -3.14 3.80 18.70
N GLN A 104 -3.25 4.35 19.90
CA GLN A 104 -2.15 4.38 20.85
C GLN A 104 -1.78 2.96 21.30
N ASP A 105 -0.49 2.69 21.53
CA ASP A 105 -0.07 1.43 22.15
C ASP A 105 -0.53 1.40 23.62
N GLY A 106 -1.05 0.25 24.04
CA GLY A 106 -1.71 0.04 25.33
C GLY A 106 -0.81 0.11 26.58
N THR A 107 0.29 0.85 26.56
CA THR A 107 1.10 1.12 27.75
C THR A 107 0.60 2.38 28.44
N GLY A 108 -0.42 2.19 29.29
CA GLY A 108 -0.98 3.25 30.12
C GLY A 108 -2.13 2.77 30.99
N LEU A 109 -2.03 1.59 31.59
CA LEU A 109 -2.86 1.33 32.78
C LEU A 109 -2.47 2.39 33.81
N PRO A 110 -3.38 3.23 34.32
CA PRO A 110 -3.05 4.07 35.46
C PRO A 110 -2.67 3.12 36.60
N SER A 111 -1.43 3.19 37.10
CA SER A 111 -1.14 2.65 38.44
C SER A 111 -2.10 3.35 39.38
N GLY A 112 -3.16 2.64 39.75
CA GLY A 112 -4.12 3.07 40.75
C GLY A 112 -3.35 3.49 41.98
N LYS A 113 -3.60 4.71 42.41
CA LYS A 113 -3.30 5.16 43.76
C LYS A 113 -4.31 4.46 44.67
N GLU A 114 -3.88 3.44 45.40
CA GLU A 114 -4.49 3.04 46.67
C GLU A 114 -3.38 2.70 47.67
#